data_AF-A0A7R9MHQ9-F1
#
_entry.id   AF-A0A7R9MHQ9-F1
#
_cell.length_a   1.000
_cell.length_b   1.000
_cell.length_c   1.000
_cell.angle_alpha   90.00
_cell.angle_beta   90.00
_cell.angle_gamma   90.00
#
_symmetry.space_group_name_H-M   'P 1'
#
loop_
_entity.id
_entity.type
_entity.pdbx_description
1 polymer ?
#
loop_
_entity_poly.entity_id
_entity_poly.type
_entity_poly.pdbx_seq_one_letter_code
_entity_poly.pdbx_strand_id
1 'polypeptide(L)'
;MDSSPPVARISVVDSDLNGHPVCRHGPTLLLQEMSPKTNRRYYCCSSCRNRKDCDFYMSSEEWIQIQTNPKLKAKYLRKLVDMKSQSDDNRKYIATKCLKQMADNGIKFCRNCSLIISSVNELSDHKSHEVLSGITGRQLREPTKLMNNKTLEFIVNDILAKNGFQSVFTSTFRVGK
;
A
#
# COMPACT_ATOMS: atom_id res chain seq x y z
N MET A 1 -21.14 -38.60 -11.70
CA MET A 1 -21.52 -37.82 -10.50
C MET A 1 -20.35 -36.91 -10.21
N ASP A 2 -20.50 -35.62 -10.49
CA ASP A 2 -19.43 -34.62 -10.39
C ASP A 2 -19.20 -34.27 -8.92
N SER A 3 -18.24 -34.94 -8.29
CA SER A 3 -17.83 -34.72 -6.90
C SER A 3 -16.78 -33.62 -6.84
N SER A 4 -17.16 -32.39 -7.21
CA SER A 4 -16.36 -31.22 -6.86
C SER A 4 -16.36 -31.07 -5.33
N PRO A 5 -15.18 -30.91 -4.68
CA PRO A 5 -15.12 -30.78 -3.24
C PRO A 5 -15.90 -29.54 -2.80
N PRO A 6 -16.56 -29.58 -1.63
CA PRO A 6 -17.38 -28.47 -1.15
C PRO A 6 -16.51 -27.22 -0.97
N VAL A 7 -16.68 -26.26 -1.88
CA VAL A 7 -15.94 -25.00 -1.87
C VAL A 7 -16.42 -24.17 -0.68
N ALA A 8 -15.50 -23.73 0.17
CA ALA A 8 -15.82 -22.82 1.26
C ALA A 8 -16.41 -21.52 0.69
N ARG A 9 -17.59 -21.13 1.19
CA ARG A 9 -18.23 -19.86 0.83
C ARG A 9 -17.79 -18.81 1.83
N ILE A 10 -17.25 -17.70 1.35
CA ILE A 10 -16.85 -16.55 2.16
C ILE A 10 -17.82 -15.41 1.85
N SER A 11 -18.37 -14.80 2.90
CA SER A 11 -19.26 -13.65 2.82
C SER A 11 -18.81 -12.56 3.80
N VAL A 12 -19.08 -11.30 3.46
CA VAL A 12 -18.86 -10.16 4.38
C VAL A 12 -20.11 -10.05 5.26
N VAL A 13 -19.92 -10.03 6.57
CA VAL A 13 -21.00 -9.90 7.55
C VAL A 13 -20.99 -8.50 8.11
N ASP A 14 -22.03 -7.73 7.76
CA ASP A 14 -22.28 -6.38 8.24
C ASP A 14 -21.24 -5.32 7.80
N SER A 15 -21.71 -4.09 7.66
CA SER A 15 -21.00 -2.95 7.06
C SER A 15 -20.73 -1.81 8.04
N ASP A 16 -21.20 -1.90 9.30
CA ASP A 16 -20.82 -0.95 10.35
C ASP A 16 -19.41 -1.22 10.87
N LEU A 17 -18.44 -0.53 10.27
CA LEU A 17 -17.03 -0.67 10.58
C LEU A 17 -16.63 -0.02 11.92
N ASN A 18 -17.50 0.77 12.56
CA ASN A 18 -17.13 1.57 13.75
C ASN A 18 -16.86 0.70 14.99
N GLY A 19 -17.41 -0.51 15.04
CA GLY A 19 -17.21 -1.47 16.12
C GLY A 19 -16.11 -2.50 15.86
N HIS A 20 -15.45 -2.44 14.70
CA HIS A 20 -14.49 -3.46 14.28
C HIS A 20 -13.08 -3.20 14.84
N PRO A 21 -12.26 -4.24 15.00
CA PRO A 21 -10.86 -4.03 15.26
C PRO A 21 -10.18 -3.40 14.03
N VAL A 22 -9.00 -2.82 14.26
CA VAL A 22 -8.26 -1.98 13.33
C VAL A 22 -6.90 -2.60 13.10
N CYS A 23 -6.50 -2.69 11.83
CA CYS A 23 -5.14 -3.01 11.45
C CYS A 23 -4.37 -1.73 11.09
N ARG A 24 -3.09 -1.84 10.72
CA ARG A 24 -2.27 -0.67 10.32
C ARG A 24 -2.80 0.08 9.10
N HIS A 25 -3.75 -0.50 8.37
CA HIS A 25 -4.37 0.06 7.17
C HIS A 25 -5.77 0.63 7.43
N GLY A 26 -6.32 0.50 8.64
CA GLY A 26 -7.66 0.99 8.99
C GLY A 26 -8.61 -0.10 9.51
N PRO A 27 -9.94 0.17 9.50
CA PRO A 27 -10.96 -0.77 9.95
C PRO A 27 -10.94 -2.08 9.15
N THR A 28 -11.19 -3.18 9.84
CA THR A 28 -11.20 -4.54 9.27
C THR A 28 -12.60 -4.93 8.78
N LEU A 29 -12.67 -5.95 7.91
CA LEU A 29 -13.94 -6.56 7.50
C LEU A 29 -14.20 -7.79 8.34
N LEU A 30 -15.43 -7.95 8.81
CA LEU A 30 -15.89 -9.21 9.38
C LEU A 30 -16.29 -10.14 8.24
N LEU A 31 -15.62 -11.29 8.14
CA LEU A 31 -15.92 -12.34 7.18
C LEU A 31 -16.53 -13.53 7.90
N GLN A 32 -17.51 -14.16 7.25
CA GLN A 32 -18.02 -15.47 7.62
C GLN A 32 -17.64 -16.49 6.55
N GLU A 33 -16.87 -17.49 6.98
CA GLU A 33 -16.51 -18.66 6.19
C GLU A 33 -17.42 -19.82 6.56
N MET A 34 -18.20 -20.28 5.58
CA MET A 34 -19.08 -21.43 5.68
C MET A 34 -18.53 -22.57 4.81
N SER A 35 -18.14 -23.65 5.48
CA SER A 35 -17.79 -24.93 4.85
C SER A 35 -18.40 -26.08 5.67
N PRO A 36 -18.47 -27.31 5.12
CA PRO A 36 -18.94 -28.47 5.89
C PRO A 36 -18.11 -28.77 7.14
N LYS A 37 -16.86 -28.27 7.20
CA LYS A 37 -15.92 -28.50 8.32
C LYS A 37 -15.78 -27.29 9.24
N THR A 38 -16.16 -26.10 8.79
CA THR A 38 -15.91 -24.84 9.50
C THR A 38 -17.06 -23.88 9.30
N ASN A 39 -17.54 -23.29 10.40
CA ASN A 39 -18.39 -22.12 10.38
C ASN A 39 -17.77 -21.10 11.33
N ARG A 40 -16.92 -20.23 10.79
CA ARG A 40 -16.16 -19.28 11.61
C ARG A 40 -16.34 -17.86 11.11
N ARG A 41 -16.30 -16.93 12.05
CA ARG A 41 -16.31 -15.50 11.81
C ARG A 41 -14.99 -14.90 12.26
N TYR A 42 -14.42 -14.03 11.43
CA TYR A 42 -13.13 -13.42 11.72
C TYR A 42 -12.97 -12.08 11.01
N TYR A 43 -12.16 -11.23 11.60
CA TYR A 43 -11.77 -9.93 11.08
C TYR A 43 -10.48 -10.03 10.26
N CYS A 44 -10.47 -9.45 9.07
CA CYS A 44 -9.29 -9.34 8.22
C CYS A 44 -9.11 -7.94 7.63
N CYS A 45 -7.92 -7.66 7.10
CA CYS A 45 -7.65 -6.39 6.45
C CYS A 45 -8.63 -6.13 5.28
N SER A 46 -9.18 -4.91 5.23
CA SER A 46 -10.03 -4.44 4.12
C SER A 46 -9.21 -4.05 2.88
N SER A 47 -7.99 -3.55 3.08
CA SER A 47 -7.10 -3.05 2.02
C SER A 47 -6.17 -4.10 1.41
N CYS A 48 -5.93 -5.22 2.11
CA CYS A 48 -4.95 -6.24 1.69
C CYS A 48 -5.62 -7.61 1.58
N ARG A 49 -5.69 -8.15 0.35
CA ARG A 49 -6.22 -9.50 0.12
C ARG A 49 -5.25 -10.60 0.53
N ASN A 50 -3.94 -10.34 0.40
CA ASN A 50 -2.89 -11.31 0.75
C ASN A 50 -2.41 -11.09 2.18
N ARG A 51 -2.30 -12.18 2.95
CA ARG A 51 -1.81 -12.16 4.33
C ARG A 51 -0.35 -11.75 4.46
N LYS A 52 0.43 -11.84 3.38
CA LYS A 52 1.81 -11.33 3.34
C LYS A 52 1.86 -9.80 3.39
N ASP A 53 0.86 -9.13 2.84
CA ASP A 53 0.79 -7.65 2.81
C ASP A 53 0.16 -7.09 4.10
N CYS A 54 -0.72 -7.87 4.74
CA CYS A 54 -1.23 -7.62 6.08
C CYS A 54 -1.55 -8.94 6.79
N ASP A 55 -0.83 -9.23 7.86
CA ASP A 55 -0.98 -10.47 8.65
C ASP A 55 -2.14 -10.40 9.66
N PHE A 56 -2.85 -9.27 9.73
CA PHE A 56 -3.95 -9.07 10.65
C PHE A 56 -5.04 -10.13 10.47
N TYR A 57 -5.31 -10.84 11.55
CA TYR A 57 -6.38 -11.81 11.68
C TYR A 57 -6.84 -11.82 13.15
N MET A 58 -8.15 -11.82 13.38
CA MET A 58 -8.74 -11.90 14.71
C MET A 58 -10.07 -12.64 14.63
N SER A 59 -10.29 -13.63 15.48
CA SER A 59 -11.60 -14.31 15.51
C SER A 59 -12.69 -13.40 16.10
N SER A 60 -13.97 -13.63 15.76
CA SER A 60 -15.07 -12.88 16.39
C SER A 60 -15.09 -13.06 17.90
N GLU A 61 -14.78 -14.26 18.39
CA GLU A 61 -14.79 -14.59 19.81
C GLU A 61 -13.67 -13.85 20.55
N GLU A 62 -12.46 -13.79 19.96
CA GLU A 62 -11.34 -13.02 20.49
C GLU A 62 -11.69 -11.51 20.56
N TRP A 63 -12.35 -10.97 19.54
CA TRP A 63 -12.76 -9.57 19.57
C TRP A 63 -13.78 -9.28 20.68
N ILE A 64 -14.77 -10.17 20.86
CA ILE A 64 -15.74 -10.07 21.96
C ILE A 64 -15.03 -10.11 23.32
N GLN A 65 -14.03 -10.99 23.49
CA GLN A 65 -13.22 -11.05 24.72
C GLN A 65 -12.44 -9.76 24.96
N ILE A 66 -11.85 -9.16 23.92
CA ILE A 66 -11.15 -7.87 24.04
C ILE A 66 -12.13 -6.75 24.41
N GLN A 67 -13.32 -6.72 23.82
CA GLN A 67 -14.33 -5.69 24.10
C GLN A 67 -14.88 -5.77 25.53
N THR A 68 -15.05 -6.99 26.05
CA THR A 68 -15.65 -7.26 27.37
C THR A 68 -14.63 -7.25 28.52
N ASN A 69 -13.34 -7.47 28.24
CA ASN A 69 -12.28 -7.47 29.25
C ASN A 69 -11.47 -6.15 29.24
N PRO A 70 -11.58 -5.30 30.28
CA PRO A 70 -10.88 -4.01 30.31
C PRO A 70 -9.36 -4.09 30.18
N LYS A 71 -8.73 -5.15 30.71
CA LYS A 71 -7.27 -5.33 30.62
C LYS A 71 -6.83 -5.64 29.19
N LEU A 72 -7.57 -6.51 28.50
CA LEU A 72 -7.30 -6.82 27.09
C LEU A 72 -7.59 -5.61 26.20
N LYS A 73 -8.68 -4.89 26.46
CA LYS A 73 -9.02 -3.64 25.76
C LYS A 73 -7.91 -2.60 25.89
N ALA A 74 -7.41 -2.36 27.09
CA ALA A 74 -6.32 -1.42 27.33
C ALA A 74 -5.02 -1.82 26.59
N LYS A 75 -4.67 -3.11 26.61
CA LYS A 75 -3.51 -3.63 25.87
C LYS A 75 -3.67 -3.44 24.35
N TYR A 76 -4.85 -3.72 23.83
CA TYR A 76 -5.19 -3.53 22.41
C TYR A 76 -5.11 -2.05 22.00
N LEU A 77 -5.72 -1.14 22.78
CA LEU A 77 -5.68 0.30 22.51
C LEU A 77 -4.26 0.86 22.54
N ARG A 78 -3.40 0.40 23.45
CA ARG A 78 -1.98 0.78 23.48
C ARG A 78 -1.26 0.38 22.19
N LYS A 79 -1.48 -0.85 21.72
CA LYS A 79 -0.92 -1.33 20.45
C LYS A 79 -1.38 -0.46 19.26
N LEU A 80 -2.63 0.01 19.25
CA LEU A 80 -3.13 0.91 18.20
C LEU A 80 -2.43 2.28 18.21
N VAL A 81 -2.13 2.85 19.38
CA VAL A 81 -1.39 4.12 19.48
C VAL A 81 -0.01 3.97 18.87
N ASP A 82 0.71 2.89 19.21
CA ASP A 82 2.04 2.59 18.67
C ASP A 82 2.03 2.41 17.14
N MET A 83 0.96 1.81 16.60
CA MET A 83 0.78 1.65 15.15
C MET A 83 0.48 2.98 14.45
N LYS A 84 -0.25 3.90 15.09
CA LYS A 84 -0.68 5.15 14.47
C LYS A 84 0.44 6.20 14.43
N SER A 85 1.30 6.27 15.44
CA SER A 85 2.40 7.26 15.46
C SER A 85 3.36 7.10 14.28
N GLN A 86 3.57 5.87 13.80
CA GLN A 86 4.39 5.59 12.61
C GLN A 86 3.80 6.16 11.30
N SER A 87 2.48 6.38 11.23
CA SER A 87 1.79 6.83 10.02
C SER A 87 1.61 8.35 9.93
N ASP A 88 1.44 9.02 11.08
CA ASP A 88 1.15 10.46 11.14
C ASP A 88 2.42 11.32 10.99
N ASP A 89 3.57 10.84 11.47
CA ASP A 89 4.84 11.58 11.39
C ASP A 89 5.34 11.72 9.94
N ASN A 90 5.20 10.66 9.13
CA ASN A 90 5.66 10.68 7.74
C ASN A 90 4.84 11.64 6.85
N ARG A 91 3.52 11.71 7.03
CA ARG A 91 2.65 12.59 6.22
C ARG A 91 2.84 14.06 6.56
N LYS A 92 2.91 14.41 7.85
CA LYS A 92 3.11 15.80 8.29
C LYS A 92 4.51 16.31 7.93
N TYR A 93 5.53 15.45 8.02
CA TYR A 93 6.89 15.81 7.64
C TYR A 93 7.00 16.17 6.14
N ILE A 94 6.46 15.32 5.25
CA ILE A 94 6.49 15.55 3.79
C ILE A 94 5.68 16.78 3.40
N ALA A 95 4.47 16.96 3.96
CA ALA A 95 3.60 18.06 3.59
C ALA A 95 4.14 19.44 3.99
N THR A 96 4.81 19.54 5.15
CA THR A 96 5.09 20.85 5.76
C THR A 96 6.50 21.37 5.44
N LYS A 97 7.52 20.49 5.39
CA LYS A 97 8.91 20.88 5.14
C LYS A 97 9.31 20.80 3.66
N CYS A 98 8.90 19.76 2.94
CA CYS A 98 9.36 19.54 1.56
C CYS A 98 8.74 20.52 0.56
N LEU A 99 7.43 20.78 0.65
CA LEU A 99 6.76 21.65 -0.34
C LEU A 99 7.21 23.12 -0.27
N LYS A 100 7.56 23.63 0.92
CA LYS A 100 8.00 25.02 1.10
C LYS A 100 9.46 25.25 0.71
N GLN A 101 10.37 24.32 1.03
CA GLN A 101 11.80 24.48 0.71
C GLN A 101 12.15 24.14 -0.75
N MET A 102 11.32 23.33 -1.42
CA MET A 102 11.60 22.91 -2.79
C MET A 102 11.04 23.85 -3.87
N ALA A 103 10.30 24.88 -3.48
CA ALA A 103 9.82 25.92 -4.40
C ALA A 103 10.98 26.69 -5.06
N ASP A 104 12.14 26.80 -4.38
CA ASP A 104 13.25 27.66 -4.83
C ASP A 104 14.34 26.91 -5.61
N ASN A 105 14.47 25.58 -5.43
CA ASN A 105 15.58 24.78 -6.02
C ASN A 105 15.11 23.58 -6.87
N GLY A 106 13.80 23.43 -7.08
CA GLY A 106 13.22 22.33 -7.83
C GLY A 106 13.18 21.02 -7.02
N ILE A 107 12.01 20.38 -7.02
CA ILE A 107 11.79 19.13 -6.30
C ILE A 107 12.53 17.99 -7.01
N LYS A 108 13.20 17.14 -6.23
CA LYS A 108 13.74 15.87 -6.71
C LYS A 108 12.81 14.71 -6.32
N PHE A 109 12.55 13.80 -7.25
CA PHE A 109 11.69 12.64 -7.04
C PHE A 109 12.34 11.38 -7.59
N CYS A 110 12.49 10.37 -6.75
CA CYS A 110 12.95 9.05 -7.17
C CYS A 110 11.78 8.22 -7.66
N ARG A 111 11.82 7.79 -8.92
CA ARG A 111 10.76 6.94 -9.49
C ARG A 111 10.81 5.50 -9.01
N ASN A 112 11.99 4.97 -8.69
CA ASN A 112 12.15 3.61 -8.16
C ASN A 112 11.53 3.47 -6.78
N CYS A 113 11.76 4.46 -5.91
CA CYS A 113 11.24 4.47 -4.55
C CYS A 113 9.85 5.09 -4.46
N SER A 114 9.42 5.83 -5.49
CA SER A 114 8.22 6.68 -5.47
C SER A 114 8.23 7.69 -4.30
N LEU A 115 9.40 8.29 -4.06
CA LEU A 115 9.63 9.21 -2.95
C LEU A 115 10.18 10.55 -3.43
N ILE A 116 9.75 11.62 -2.77
CA ILE A 116 10.36 12.94 -2.86
C ILE A 116 11.67 12.90 -2.05
N ILE A 117 12.77 13.32 -2.66
CA ILE A 117 14.09 13.37 -2.00
C ILE A 117 14.21 14.73 -1.31
N SER A 118 14.16 14.73 0.01
CA SER A 118 14.02 15.92 0.83
C SER A 118 15.35 16.57 1.22
N SER A 119 16.45 15.81 1.16
CA SER A 119 17.79 16.30 1.54
C SER A 119 18.88 15.86 0.57
N VAL A 120 20.02 16.55 0.63
CA VAL A 120 21.23 16.18 -0.15
C VAL A 120 21.81 14.85 0.33
N ASN A 121 21.68 14.52 1.61
CA ASN A 121 22.16 13.25 2.17
C ASN A 121 21.33 12.06 1.66
N GLU A 122 20.01 12.21 1.51
CA GLU A 122 19.17 11.18 0.89
C GLU A 122 19.57 10.94 -0.58
N LEU A 123 20.09 11.94 -1.29
CA LEU A 123 20.46 11.78 -2.71
C LEU A 123 21.56 10.72 -2.91
N SER A 124 22.46 10.50 -1.94
CA SER A 124 23.50 9.47 -2.08
C SER A 124 22.95 8.06 -2.08
N ASP A 125 21.82 7.81 -1.43
CA ASP A 125 21.17 6.50 -1.37
C ASP A 125 20.42 6.18 -2.67
N HIS A 126 20.30 7.18 -3.55
CA HIS A 126 19.56 7.11 -4.81
C HIS A 126 20.46 7.20 -6.05
N LYS A 127 21.79 7.02 -5.91
CA LYS A 127 22.75 7.09 -7.03
C LYS A 127 22.45 6.12 -8.18
N SER A 128 21.88 4.95 -7.89
CA SER A 128 21.50 3.92 -8.87
C SER A 128 20.03 3.98 -9.28
N HIS A 129 19.28 4.98 -8.81
CA HIS A 129 17.86 5.14 -9.09
C HIS A 129 17.60 6.20 -10.17
N GLU A 130 16.44 6.08 -10.81
CA GLU A 130 15.93 7.10 -11.73
C GLU A 130 15.35 8.27 -10.91
N VAL A 131 16.08 9.39 -10.90
CA VAL A 131 15.70 10.60 -10.17
C VAL A 131 15.33 11.72 -11.13
N LEU A 132 14.07 12.15 -11.07
CA LEU A 132 13.59 13.36 -11.71
C LEU A 132 14.02 14.58 -10.88
N SER A 133 14.53 15.62 -11.52
CA SER A 133 14.90 16.88 -10.87
C SER A 133 14.12 18.05 -11.47
N GLY A 134 13.98 19.14 -10.72
CA GLY A 134 13.29 20.34 -11.22
C GLY A 134 11.76 20.18 -11.29
N ILE A 135 11.17 19.26 -10.52
CA ILE A 135 9.72 19.08 -10.52
C ILE A 135 9.07 20.33 -9.93
N THR A 136 8.15 20.90 -10.70
CA THR A 136 7.38 22.07 -10.31
C THR A 136 6.18 21.70 -9.44
N GLY A 137 5.68 22.66 -8.68
CA GLY A 137 4.42 22.50 -7.95
C GLY A 137 3.22 22.13 -8.84
N ARG A 138 3.25 22.45 -10.15
CA ARG A 138 2.22 22.02 -11.11
C ARG A 138 2.30 20.52 -11.40
N GLN A 139 3.50 20.00 -11.61
CA GLN A 139 3.70 18.57 -11.88
C GLN A 139 3.39 17.71 -10.64
N LEU A 140 3.59 18.23 -9.43
CA LEU A 140 3.14 17.56 -8.21
C LEU A 140 1.63 17.36 -8.11
N ARG A 141 0.82 18.20 -8.79
CA ARG A 141 -0.64 18.03 -8.83
C ARG A 141 -1.06 16.87 -9.71
N GLU A 142 -0.13 16.30 -10.48
CA GLU A 142 -0.36 15.16 -11.38
C GLU A 142 0.60 14.00 -11.01
N PRO A 143 0.51 13.46 -9.78
CA PRO A 143 1.49 12.49 -9.26
C PRO A 143 1.60 11.22 -10.11
N THR A 144 0.52 10.83 -10.79
CA THR A 144 0.51 9.69 -11.72
C THR A 144 1.47 9.85 -12.90
N LYS A 145 1.80 11.08 -13.30
CA LYS A 145 2.79 11.36 -14.35
C LYS A 145 4.24 11.27 -13.84
N LEU A 146 4.43 11.35 -12.53
CA LEU A 146 5.74 11.23 -11.89
C LEU A 146 6.10 9.78 -11.59
N MET A 147 5.10 8.96 -11.23
CA MET A 147 5.28 7.57 -10.87
C MET A 147 5.65 6.69 -12.06
N ASN A 148 6.50 5.69 -11.84
CA ASN A 148 6.80 4.67 -12.84
C ASN A 148 5.67 3.65 -12.90
N ASN A 149 4.81 3.76 -13.91
CA ASN A 149 3.85 2.71 -14.23
C ASN A 149 4.54 1.65 -15.09
N LYS A 150 5.45 0.86 -14.48
CA LYS A 150 6.09 -0.29 -15.16
C LYS A 150 5.07 -1.32 -15.69
N THR A 151 3.82 -1.24 -15.24
CA THR A 151 2.71 -2.05 -15.76
C THR A 151 2.39 -1.68 -17.21
N LEU A 152 2.55 -0.41 -17.62
CA LEU A 152 2.33 -0.02 -19.03
C LEU A 152 3.46 -0.51 -19.93
N GLU A 153 4.72 -0.40 -19.53
CA GLU A 153 5.84 -0.91 -20.33
C GLU A 153 5.77 -2.43 -20.47
N PHE A 154 5.43 -3.16 -19.41
CA PHE A 154 5.30 -4.62 -19.48
C PHE A 154 4.10 -5.04 -20.35
N ILE A 155 2.94 -4.39 -20.21
CA ILE A 155 1.76 -4.66 -21.04
C ILE A 155 2.04 -4.32 -22.51
N VAL A 156 2.66 -3.17 -22.79
CA VAL A 156 2.99 -2.76 -24.17
C VAL A 156 4.03 -3.71 -24.77
N ASN A 157 5.07 -4.09 -24.03
CA ASN A 157 6.08 -5.03 -24.52
C ASN A 157 5.51 -6.45 -24.71
N ASP A 158 4.62 -6.91 -23.85
CA ASP A 158 3.91 -8.20 -24.01
C ASP A 158 2.96 -8.17 -25.23
N ILE A 159 2.25 -7.06 -25.46
CA ILE A 159 1.43 -6.87 -26.66
C ILE A 159 2.29 -6.83 -27.93
N LEU A 160 3.40 -6.10 -27.92
CA LEU A 160 4.31 -6.02 -29.07
C LEU A 160 4.94 -7.39 -29.38
N ALA A 161 5.39 -8.12 -28.36
CA ALA A 161 5.94 -9.46 -28.49
C ALA A 161 4.91 -10.46 -29.05
N LYS A 162 3.66 -10.41 -28.58
CA LYS A 162 2.57 -11.27 -29.08
C LYS A 162 2.17 -10.97 -30.52
N ASN A 163 2.44 -9.77 -31.01
CA ASN A 163 2.14 -9.35 -32.39
C ASN A 163 3.37 -9.35 -33.32
N GLY A 164 4.51 -9.92 -32.89
CA GLY A 164 5.71 -10.08 -33.73
C GLY A 164 6.47 -8.79 -34.01
N PHE A 165 6.20 -7.71 -33.28
CA PHE A 165 6.94 -6.46 -33.39
C PHE A 165 8.17 -6.47 -32.47
N GLN A 166 9.33 -6.08 -32.97
CA GLN A 166 10.50 -5.86 -32.13
C GLN A 166 10.28 -4.65 -31.20
N SER A 167 10.68 -4.82 -29.93
CA SER A 167 10.70 -3.74 -28.92
C SER A 167 11.46 -2.52 -29.47
N VAL A 168 10.74 -1.42 -29.68
CA VAL A 168 11.31 -0.15 -30.15
C VAL A 168 11.96 0.69 -29.05
N PHE A 169 11.87 0.25 -27.79
CA PHE A 169 12.59 0.90 -26.68
C PHE A 169 13.99 0.30 -26.52
N THR A 170 14.88 0.57 -27.47
CA THR A 170 16.31 0.51 -27.18
C THR A 170 16.66 1.75 -26.38
N SER A 171 17.06 1.57 -25.12
CA SER A 171 17.65 2.63 -24.33
C SER A 171 19.01 3.01 -24.93
N THR A 172 19.01 3.95 -25.87
CA THR A 172 20.20 4.73 -26.20
C THR A 172 19.98 6.18 -25.80
N PHE A 173 20.04 6.45 -24.49
CA PHE A 173 20.51 7.74 -24.03
C PHE A 173 22.04 7.71 -24.04
N ARG A 174 22.64 7.95 -25.21
CA ARG A 174 24.01 8.46 -25.27
C ARG A 174 23.96 9.91 -24.84
N VAL A 175 24.48 10.21 -23.65
CA VAL A 175 24.84 11.58 -23.27
C VAL A 175 26.10 11.92 -24.06
N GLY A 176 25.94 12.67 -25.15
CA GLY A 176 27.05 13.30 -25.85
C GLY A 176 27.57 14.48 -25.03
N LYS A 177 28.89 14.53 -24.84
CA LYS A 177 29.64 15.78 -24.79
C LYS A 177 30.20 16.04 -26.18
#